data_AF-A0A0P9DB94-F1
#
_entry.id   AF-A0A0P9DB94-F1
#
_cell.length_a   1.000
_cell.length_b   1.000
_cell.length_c   1.000
_cell.angle_alpha   90.00
_cell.angle_beta   90.00
_cell.angle_gamma   90.00
#
_symmetry.space_group_name_H-M   'P 1'
#
loop_
_entity.id
_entity.type
_entity.pdbx_description
1 polymer ?
#
loop_
_entity_poly.entity_id
_entity_poly.type
_entity_poly.pdbx_seq_one_letter_code
_entity_poly.pdbx_strand_id
1 'polypeptide(L)'
;MTYWRILAWLFGPSLPLMLVFILYQRFDGTPHFFLHTLMGWDVGLIVLLAAMHYGRRPARWDGILPFLLALYALTPDFVYMAGPFHRDWMDVFLFHVALDEILPFALPMLALIWVVLLVEYVHWWPTPLQHTQDERWRTIVA
;
A
#
# COMPACT_ATOMS: atom_id res chain seq x y z
N MET A 1 0.02 -19.38 9.38
CA MET A 1 0.39 -18.21 10.21
C MET A 1 -0.88 -17.47 10.67
N THR A 2 -0.88 -16.69 11.76
CA THR A 2 -2.09 -15.93 12.17
C THR A 2 -2.21 -14.62 11.38
N TYR A 3 -3.43 -14.22 11.01
CA TYR A 3 -3.68 -12.98 10.26
C TYR A 3 -3.07 -11.75 10.93
N TRP A 4 -3.16 -11.65 12.25
CA TRP A 4 -2.56 -10.55 13.02
C TRP A 4 -1.06 -10.38 12.81
N ARG A 5 -0.31 -11.47 12.59
CA ARG A 5 1.13 -11.39 12.32
C ARG A 5 1.42 -10.89 10.90
N ILE A 6 0.61 -11.31 9.93
CA ILE A 6 0.72 -10.82 8.54
C ILE A 6 0.47 -9.32 8.51
N LEU A 7 -0.62 -8.89 9.15
CA LEU A 7 -0.95 -7.47 9.26
C LEU A 7 0.15 -6.70 10.00
N ALA A 8 0.68 -7.21 11.11
CA ALA A 8 1.77 -6.54 11.82
C ALA A 8 3.03 -6.37 10.95
N TRP A 9 3.39 -7.36 10.13
CA TRP A 9 4.53 -7.26 9.21
C TRP A 9 4.29 -6.32 8.03
N LEU A 10 3.06 -6.26 7.54
CA LEU A 10 2.69 -5.40 6.43
C LEU A 10 2.55 -3.92 6.87
N PHE A 11 1.89 -3.68 8.00
CA PHE A 11 1.59 -2.33 8.51
C PHE A 11 2.67 -1.77 9.44
N GLY A 12 3.43 -2.62 10.12
CA GLY A 12 4.47 -2.20 11.07
C GLY A 12 5.45 -1.17 10.50
N PRO A 13 5.99 -1.36 9.28
CA PRO A 13 6.87 -0.37 8.65
C PRO A 13 6.22 1.00 8.41
N SER A 14 4.89 1.08 8.32
CA SER A 14 4.15 2.33 8.10
C SER A 14 3.84 3.10 9.39
N LEU A 15 4.14 2.56 10.58
CA LEU A 15 3.94 3.29 11.85
C LEU A 15 4.60 4.69 11.89
N PRO A 16 5.81 4.91 11.33
CA PRO A 16 6.40 6.24 11.29
C PRO A 16 5.58 7.28 10.50
N LEU A 17 4.71 6.85 9.57
CA LEU A 17 3.80 7.76 8.87
C LEU A 17 2.81 8.46 9.81
N MET A 18 2.60 7.96 11.03
CA MET A 18 1.77 8.64 12.03
C MET A 18 2.35 10.02 12.43
N LEU A 19 3.68 10.18 12.40
CA LEU A 19 4.31 11.47 12.65
C LEU A 19 4.00 12.46 11.51
N VAL A 20 4.03 11.96 10.28
CA VAL A 20 3.66 12.73 9.09
C VAL A 20 2.17 13.08 9.13
N PHE A 21 1.31 12.13 9.49
CA PHE A 21 -0.13 12.38 9.63
C PHE A 21 -0.43 13.52 10.61
N ILE A 22 0.21 13.53 11.79
CA ILE A 22 0.06 14.61 12.78
C ILE A 22 0.46 15.97 12.20
N LEU A 23 1.49 16.02 11.34
CA LEU A 23 1.90 17.24 10.66
C LEU A 23 0.82 17.71 9.68
N TYR A 24 0.28 16.82 8.84
CA TYR A 24 -0.78 17.15 7.89
C TYR A 24 -2.06 17.62 8.59
N GLN A 25 -2.40 17.05 9.76
CA GLN A 25 -3.53 17.51 10.56
C GLN A 25 -3.39 18.99 10.99
N ARG A 26 -2.16 19.49 11.22
CA ARG A 26 -1.95 20.90 11.58
C ARG A 26 -2.21 21.88 10.44
N PHE A 27 -2.25 21.42 9.20
CA PHE A 27 -2.40 22.24 8.01
C PHE A 27 -3.64 21.86 7.19
N ASP A 28 -4.62 21.18 7.80
CA ASP A 28 -5.85 20.70 7.15
C ASP A 28 -5.60 19.79 5.93
N GLY A 29 -4.40 19.21 5.81
CA GLY A 29 -3.99 18.36 4.68
C GLY A 29 -4.41 16.90 4.82
N THR A 30 -5.28 16.56 5.77
CA THR A 30 -5.65 15.16 6.08
C THR A 30 -6.07 14.35 4.84
N PRO A 31 -6.94 14.84 3.94
CA PRO A 31 -7.31 14.11 2.73
C PRO A 31 -6.10 13.83 1.81
N HIS A 32 -5.18 14.80 1.72
CA HIS A 32 -4.00 14.75 0.88
C HIS A 32 -2.99 13.72 1.40
N PHE A 33 -2.80 13.66 2.73
CA PHE A 33 -2.02 12.60 3.37
C PHE A 33 -2.50 11.20 2.99
N PHE A 34 -3.82 10.97 3.08
CA PHE A 34 -4.38 9.67 2.76
C PHE A 34 -4.30 9.35 1.27
N LEU A 35 -4.50 10.33 0.39
CA LEU A 35 -4.36 10.15 -1.05
C LEU A 35 -2.95 9.65 -1.40
N HIS A 36 -1.92 10.35 -0.93
CA HIS A 36 -0.52 9.97 -1.16
C HIS A 36 -0.16 8.63 -0.55
N THR A 37 -0.62 8.41 0.69
CA THR A 37 -0.33 7.17 1.40
C THR A 37 -0.95 5.98 0.69
N LEU A 38 -2.22 6.07 0.29
CA LEU A 38 -2.92 4.99 -0.41
C LEU A 38 -2.35 4.77 -1.80
N MET A 39 -2.01 5.83 -2.54
CA MET A 39 -1.35 5.70 -3.85
C MET A 39 -0.04 4.91 -3.74
N GLY A 40 0.84 5.31 -2.82
CA GLY A 40 2.11 4.59 -2.60
C GLY A 40 1.90 3.15 -2.15
N TRP A 41 0.89 2.92 -1.30
CA TRP A 41 0.52 1.58 -0.86
C TRP A 41 0.00 0.70 -2.00
N ASP A 42 -0.90 1.21 -2.84
CA ASP A 42 -1.50 0.49 -3.96
C ASP A 42 -0.43 0.07 -4.97
N VAL A 43 0.45 0.99 -5.35
CA VAL A 43 1.59 0.68 -6.22
C VAL A 43 2.49 -0.38 -5.57
N GLY A 44 2.76 -0.25 -4.27
CA GLY A 44 3.56 -1.24 -3.53
C GLY A 44 2.93 -2.63 -3.54
N LEU A 45 1.63 -2.72 -3.27
CA LEU A 45 0.88 -3.97 -3.30
C LEU A 45 0.83 -4.58 -4.71
N ILE A 46 0.62 -3.78 -5.74
CA ILE A 46 0.66 -4.23 -7.14
C ILE A 46 2.02 -4.85 -7.47
N VAL A 47 3.12 -4.18 -7.10
CA VAL A 47 4.49 -4.71 -7.34
C VAL A 47 4.71 -6.02 -6.59
N LEU A 48 4.28 -6.10 -5.32
CA LEU A 48 4.41 -7.33 -4.52
C LEU A 48 3.61 -8.49 -5.12
N LEU A 49 2.35 -8.23 -5.53
CA LEU A 49 1.48 -9.21 -6.16
C LEU A 49 2.00 -9.67 -7.52
N ALA A 50 2.52 -8.74 -8.33
CA ALA A 50 3.19 -9.08 -9.59
C ALA A 50 4.41 -9.99 -9.32
N ALA A 51 5.25 -9.66 -8.33
CA ALA A 51 6.39 -10.50 -7.98
C ALA A 51 5.96 -11.89 -7.49
N MET A 52 4.83 -11.99 -6.77
CA MET A 52 4.26 -13.28 -6.34
C MET A 52 3.72 -14.09 -7.50
N HIS A 53 3.08 -13.44 -8.47
CA HIS A 53 2.68 -14.06 -9.72
C HIS A 53 3.88 -14.70 -10.46
N TYR A 54 5.08 -14.10 -10.34
CA TYR A 54 6.33 -14.64 -10.87
C TYR A 54 7.10 -15.56 -9.89
N GLY A 55 6.45 -16.06 -8.84
CA GLY A 55 6.98 -17.10 -7.95
C GLY A 55 7.70 -16.61 -6.69
N ARG A 56 7.74 -15.30 -6.42
CA ARG A 56 8.24 -14.78 -5.14
C ARG A 56 7.27 -15.17 -4.01
N ARG A 57 7.79 -15.72 -2.92
CA ARG A 57 6.98 -15.97 -1.71
C ARG A 57 6.78 -14.69 -0.91
N PRO A 58 5.64 -14.52 -0.23
CA PRO A 58 5.45 -13.42 0.70
C PRO A 58 6.46 -13.47 1.85
N ALA A 59 6.87 -12.30 2.35
CA ALA A 59 7.90 -12.17 3.37
C ALA A 59 7.55 -11.11 4.43
N ARG A 60 8.16 -11.26 5.60
CA ARG A 60 7.94 -10.38 6.77
C ARG A 60 8.36 -8.91 6.56
N TRP A 61 9.10 -8.63 5.49
CA TRP A 61 9.64 -7.30 5.18
C TRP A 61 8.91 -6.63 4.02
N ASP A 62 7.88 -7.27 3.47
CA ASP A 62 7.15 -6.76 2.31
C ASP A 62 6.48 -5.41 2.58
N GLY A 63 6.11 -5.12 3.83
CA GLY A 63 5.57 -3.82 4.25
C GLY A 63 6.52 -2.63 4.07
N ILE A 64 7.83 -2.87 3.89
CA ILE A 64 8.81 -1.81 3.62
C ILE A 64 8.52 -1.14 2.27
N LEU A 65 8.13 -1.92 1.25
CA LEU A 65 7.93 -1.36 -0.09
C LEU A 65 6.73 -0.39 -0.15
N PRO A 66 5.51 -0.76 0.32
CA PRO A 66 4.40 0.18 0.45
C PRO A 66 4.75 1.42 1.26
N PHE A 67 5.49 1.26 2.37
CA PHE A 67 5.95 2.38 3.19
C PHE A 67 6.87 3.34 2.43
N LEU A 68 7.89 2.83 1.74
CA LEU A 68 8.83 3.66 0.99
C LEU A 68 8.14 4.39 -0.17
N LEU A 69 7.20 3.73 -0.85
CA LEU A 69 6.42 4.36 -1.93
C LEU A 69 5.43 5.40 -1.38
N ALA A 70 4.84 5.18 -0.21
CA ALA A 70 4.04 6.20 0.46
C ALA A 70 4.87 7.44 0.84
N LEU A 71 6.07 7.24 1.42
CA LEU A 71 7.00 8.36 1.69
C LEU A 71 7.41 9.09 0.42
N TYR A 72 7.69 8.34 -0.65
CA TYR A 72 8.04 8.92 -1.95
C TYR A 72 6.88 9.75 -2.51
N ALA A 73 5.64 9.24 -2.44
CA ALA A 73 4.44 9.97 -2.87
C ALA A 73 4.24 11.27 -2.07
N LEU A 74 4.52 11.24 -0.76
CA LEU A 74 4.45 12.41 0.13
C LEU A 74 5.61 13.41 -0.05
N THR A 75 6.69 13.05 -0.75
CA THR A 75 7.90 13.88 -0.91
C THR A 75 7.65 15.27 -1.52
N PRO A 76 6.88 15.43 -2.62
CA PRO A 76 6.63 16.74 -3.23
C PRO A 76 6.04 17.78 -2.27
N ASP A 77 5.24 17.36 -1.28
CA ASP A 77 4.65 18.24 -0.27
C ASP A 77 5.69 18.81 0.70
N PHE A 78 6.86 18.17 0.83
CA PHE A 78 7.94 18.61 1.71
C PHE A 78 9.05 19.36 0.98
N VAL A 79 9.30 19.00 -0.28
CA VAL A 79 10.46 19.47 -1.03
C VAL A 79 10.14 20.72 -1.85
N TYR A 80 8.92 20.81 -2.38
CA TYR A 80 8.53 21.90 -3.26
C TYR A 80 7.51 22.81 -2.61
N MET A 81 7.77 24.12 -2.58
CA MET A 81 6.69 25.09 -2.48
C MET A 81 5.80 24.93 -3.71
N ALA A 82 4.48 25.04 -3.52
CA ALA A 82 3.49 24.93 -4.59
C ALA A 82 3.96 25.68 -5.86
N GLY A 83 4.01 25.00 -7.01
CA GLY A 83 4.63 25.54 -8.22
C GLY A 83 4.85 24.48 -9.30
N PRO A 84 5.46 24.84 -10.45
CA PRO A 84 5.61 23.94 -11.60
C PRO A 84 6.33 22.63 -11.26
N PHE A 85 7.43 22.67 -10.51
CA PHE A 85 8.16 21.46 -10.11
C PHE A 85 7.35 20.54 -9.19
N HIS A 86 6.50 21.10 -8.33
CA HIS A 86 5.56 20.31 -7.53
C HIS A 86 4.57 19.60 -8.46
N ARG A 87 4.02 20.31 -9.47
CA ARG A 87 3.08 19.72 -10.44
C ARG A 87 3.72 18.67 -11.34
N ASP A 88 4.91 18.93 -11.87
CA ASP A 88 5.59 18.01 -12.79
C ASP A 88 5.94 16.69 -12.09
N TRP A 89 6.41 16.75 -10.84
CA TRP A 89 6.61 15.55 -10.02
C TRP A 89 5.33 14.74 -9.87
N MET A 90 4.24 15.46 -9.66
CA MET A 90 2.91 14.94 -9.40
C MET A 90 2.22 14.39 -10.67
N ASP A 91 2.59 14.90 -11.85
CA ASP A 91 2.22 14.35 -13.15
C ASP A 91 3.00 13.06 -13.47
N VAL A 92 4.29 13.00 -13.13
CA VAL A 92 5.14 11.81 -13.30
C VAL A 92 4.75 10.69 -12.34
N PHE A 93 4.36 11.04 -11.10
CA PHE A 93 3.96 10.06 -10.08
C PHE A 93 2.46 9.75 -10.05
N LEU A 94 1.78 9.97 -11.19
CA LEU A 94 0.40 9.60 -11.47
C LEU A 94 -0.67 10.53 -10.84
N PHE A 95 -1.40 11.19 -11.75
CA PHE A 95 -2.80 11.63 -11.58
C PHE A 95 -3.11 12.78 -10.62
N HIS A 96 -2.13 13.55 -10.13
CA HIS A 96 -2.44 14.56 -9.12
C HIS A 96 -3.36 15.69 -9.58
N VAL A 97 -3.13 16.25 -10.77
CA VAL A 97 -3.97 17.34 -11.30
C VAL A 97 -5.41 16.86 -11.53
N ALA A 98 -5.59 15.61 -11.98
CA ALA A 98 -6.92 15.04 -12.15
C ALA A 98 -7.58 14.64 -10.82
N LEU A 99 -6.80 14.16 -9.84
CA LEU A 99 -7.31 13.65 -8.56
C LEU A 99 -7.62 14.74 -7.55
N ASP A 100 -6.90 15.87 -7.53
CA ASP A 100 -7.24 17.00 -6.65
C ASP A 100 -8.55 17.68 -7.07
N GLU A 101 -8.82 17.76 -8.38
CA GLU A 101 -10.09 18.28 -8.92
C GLU A 101 -11.29 17.35 -8.63
N ILE A 102 -11.03 16.06 -8.41
CA ILE A 102 -12.03 15.03 -8.08
C ILE A 102 -11.76 14.39 -6.71
N LEU A 103 -11.08 15.10 -5.80
CA LEU A 103 -10.59 14.56 -4.52
C LEU A 103 -11.66 13.78 -3.72
N PRO A 104 -12.93 14.23 -3.67
CA PRO A 104 -14.01 13.49 -3.01
C PRO A 104 -14.28 12.09 -3.59
N PHE A 105 -13.95 11.86 -4.86
CA PHE A 105 -14.12 10.58 -5.56
C PHE A 105 -12.82 9.76 -5.62
N ALA A 106 -11.68 10.44 -5.71
CA ALA A 106 -10.35 9.85 -5.75
C ALA A 106 -10.08 8.98 -4.52
N LEU A 107 -10.30 9.54 -3.32
CA LEU A 107 -9.93 8.89 -2.07
C LEU A 107 -10.76 7.61 -1.81
N PRO A 108 -12.09 7.59 -1.97
CA PRO A 108 -12.86 6.35 -1.88
C PRO A 108 -12.45 5.29 -2.91
N MET A 109 -12.12 5.69 -4.13
CA MET A 109 -11.67 4.76 -5.16
C MET A 109 -10.32 4.12 -4.80
N LEU A 110 -9.34 4.92 -4.37
CA LEU A 110 -8.06 4.43 -3.87
C LEU A 110 -8.26 3.49 -2.67
N ALA A 111 -9.13 3.85 -1.73
CA ALA A 111 -9.44 2.98 -0.60
C ALA A 111 -10.05 1.63 -1.04
N LEU A 112 -10.92 1.63 -2.05
CA LEU A 112 -11.49 0.40 -2.61
C LEU A 112 -10.41 -0.47 -3.28
N ILE A 113 -9.57 0.13 -4.11
CA ILE A 113 -8.45 -0.55 -4.78
C ILE A 113 -7.52 -1.16 -3.72
N TRP A 114 -7.15 -0.37 -2.71
CA TRP A 114 -6.34 -0.80 -1.59
C TRP A 114 -6.92 -2.01 -0.86
N VAL A 115 -8.23 -2.01 -0.55
CA VAL A 115 -8.89 -3.16 0.08
C VAL A 115 -8.77 -4.41 -0.80
N VAL A 116 -9.03 -4.29 -2.09
CA VAL A 116 -8.94 -5.43 -3.03
C VAL A 116 -7.52 -5.99 -3.09
N LEU A 117 -6.52 -5.12 -3.24
CA LEU A 117 -5.11 -5.50 -3.29
C LEU A 117 -4.62 -6.11 -1.97
N LEU A 118 -5.06 -5.55 -0.84
CA LEU A 118 -4.71 -6.05 0.49
C LEU A 118 -5.26 -7.44 0.73
N VAL A 119 -6.55 -7.66 0.40
CA VAL A 119 -7.19 -8.97 0.52
C VAL A 119 -6.45 -10.00 -0.32
N GLU A 120 -6.14 -9.66 -1.57
CA GLU A 120 -5.40 -10.53 -2.46
C GLU A 120 -4.00 -10.84 -1.89
N TYR A 121 -3.23 -9.82 -1.48
CA TYR A 121 -1.91 -10.02 -0.88
C TYR A 121 -1.95 -10.95 0.33
N VAL A 122 -2.96 -10.82 1.20
CA VAL A 122 -3.11 -11.69 2.36
C VAL A 122 -3.42 -13.14 1.96
N HIS A 123 -4.16 -13.38 0.88
CA HIS A 123 -4.43 -14.73 0.37
C HIS A 123 -3.18 -15.50 -0.07
N TRP A 124 -2.12 -14.80 -0.48
CA TRP A 124 -0.85 -15.41 -0.86
C TRP A 124 -0.06 -15.97 0.33
N TRP A 125 -0.39 -15.58 1.57
CA TRP A 125 0.25 -16.13 2.75
C TRP A 125 -0.30 -17.52 3.10
N PRO A 126 0.56 -18.51 3.37
CA PRO A 126 0.11 -19.83 3.77
C PRO A 126 -0.67 -19.76 5.10
N THR A 127 -1.97 -20.01 5.00
CA THR A 127 -2.86 -20.13 6.17
C THR A 127 -2.84 -21.58 6.69
N PRO A 128 -3.10 -21.81 7.99
CA PRO A 128 -3.13 -23.17 8.55
C PRO A 128 -4.13 -24.11 7.84
N LEU A 129 -5.17 -23.56 7.24
CA LEU A 129 -6.20 -24.30 6.49
C LEU A 129 -5.69 -24.84 5.14
N GLN A 130 -4.77 -24.15 4.46
CA GLN A 130 -4.18 -24.63 3.21
C GLN A 130 -3.21 -25.80 3.46
N HIS A 131 -2.43 -25.74 4.53
CA HIS A 131 -1.46 -26.80 4.87
C HIS A 131 -2.14 -28.14 5.16
N THR A 132 -3.32 -28.10 5.79
CA THR A 132 -4.10 -29.31 6.13
C THR A 132 -4.79 -29.92 4.91
N GLN A 133 -5.20 -29.13 3.92
CA GLN A 133 -5.73 -29.66 2.65
C GLN A 133 -4.63 -30.27 1.78
N ASP A 134 -3.46 -29.64 1.69
CA ASP A 134 -2.33 -30.16 0.92
C ASP A 134 -1.78 -31.48 1.48
N GLU A 135 -1.67 -31.61 2.81
CA GLU A 135 -1.28 -32.88 3.46
C GLU A 135 -2.31 -33.98 3.26
N ARG A 136 -3.61 -33.64 3.31
CA ARG A 136 -4.69 -34.58 3.07
C ARG A 136 -4.73 -35.07 1.62
N TRP A 137 -4.40 -34.22 0.64
CA TRP A 137 -4.27 -34.68 -0.73
C TRP A 137 -3.06 -35.58 -0.96
N ARG A 138 -1.92 -35.26 -0.37
CA ARG A 138 -0.71 -36.09 -0.47
C ARG A 138 -0.89 -37.47 0.15
N THR A 139 -1.73 -37.61 1.17
CA THR A 139 -2.05 -38.91 1.80
C THR A 139 -3.10 -39.73 1.05
N ILE A 140 -3.94 -39.11 0.21
CA ILE A 140 -4.93 -39.84 -0.61
C ILE A 140 -4.32 -40.34 -1.93
N VAL A 141 -3.28 -39.66 -2.43
CA VAL A 141 -2.65 -39.96 -3.73
C VAL A 141 -1.38 -40.84 -3.57
N ALA A 142 -0.99 -41.17 -2.33
CA ALA A 142 0.11 -42.09 -2.01
C ALA A 142 -0.42 -43.49 -1.67
#